data_AF-A0A820II79-F1
#
_entry.id   AF-A0A820II79-F1
#
_cell.length_a   1.000
_cell.length_b   1.000
_cell.length_c   1.000
_cell.angle_alpha   90.00
_cell.angle_beta   90.00
_cell.angle_gamma   90.00
#
_symmetry.space_group_name_H-M   'P 1'
#
loop_
_entity.id
_entity.type
_entity.pdbx_description
1 polymer ?
#
loop_
_entity_poly.entity_id
_entity_poly.type
_entity_poly.pdbx_seq_one_letter_code
_entity_poly.pdbx_strand_id
1 'polypeptide(L)'
;MYVGALPNISMEALVQFNIPGDRYAMSSIRLFLSKYHALPCLLTCMSSTDRKLLHVTTILEYLCNEFKHDLNTDLITGNYNSQTNQMDIGARFCDLKNGIMLEFQDIYLNPGVLNPNQLKADKSDDGFSIAQTITIYYLPHQMTSVSELCKSFYKMIVLSPEPSITFTLHMGC
;
A
#
# COMPACT_ATOMS: atom_id res chain seq x y z
N MET A 1 -7.17 9.70 11.80
CA MET A 1 -7.65 10.02 10.44
C MET A 1 -7.29 11.47 10.18
N TYR A 2 -6.16 11.72 9.53
CA TYR A 2 -5.73 13.07 9.16
C TYR A 2 -6.07 13.25 7.69
N VAL A 3 -7.10 14.03 7.39
CA VAL A 3 -7.46 14.43 6.02
C VAL A 3 -6.88 15.83 5.83
N GLY A 4 -5.59 15.89 5.51
CA GLY A 4 -4.93 17.14 5.15
C GLY A 4 -5.20 17.45 3.69
N ALA A 5 -6.16 18.33 3.41
CA ALA A 5 -6.27 18.96 2.10
C ALA A 5 -5.25 20.10 2.03
N LEU A 6 -4.22 19.99 1.20
CA LEU A 6 -3.25 21.05 0.93
C LEU A 6 -3.39 21.53 -0.52
N PRO A 7 -4.32 22.47 -0.81
CA PRO A 7 -4.40 23.06 -2.13
C PRO A 7 -3.26 24.08 -2.35
N ASN A 8 -2.69 24.08 -3.56
CA ASN A 8 -1.71 25.05 -4.09
C ASN A 8 -0.29 24.99 -3.52
N ILE A 9 0.38 23.86 -3.65
CA ILE A 9 1.83 23.72 -3.41
C ILE A 9 2.57 23.91 -4.74
N SER A 10 3.57 24.79 -4.80
CA SER A 10 4.39 24.97 -6.01
C SER A 10 5.22 23.71 -6.31
N MET A 11 5.68 23.54 -7.55
CA MET A 11 6.58 22.44 -7.91
C MET A 11 7.85 22.41 -7.05
N GLU A 12 8.36 23.56 -6.58
CA GLU A 12 9.48 23.58 -5.63
C GLU A 12 9.08 23.10 -4.23
N ALA A 13 7.89 23.43 -3.76
CA ALA A 13 7.40 22.99 -2.45
C ALA A 13 7.04 21.49 -2.43
N LEU A 14 6.70 20.91 -3.59
CA LEU A 14 6.59 19.46 -3.79
C LEU A 14 7.90 18.70 -3.56
N VAL A 15 9.04 19.32 -3.89
CA VAL A 15 10.37 18.77 -3.60
C VAL A 15 10.70 18.87 -2.09
N GLN A 16 10.01 19.75 -1.36
CA GLN A 16 10.16 19.94 0.09
C GLN A 16 9.24 19.08 0.95
N PHE A 17 8.24 18.38 0.39
CA PHE A 17 7.46 17.33 1.07
C PHE A 17 8.27 16.04 1.33
N ASN A 18 9.57 16.19 1.61
CA ASN A 18 10.37 15.15 2.22
C ASN A 18 9.78 14.85 3.58
N ILE A 19 8.98 13.78 3.69
CA ILE A 19 8.83 13.11 4.99
C ILE A 19 10.25 12.65 5.35
N PRO A 20 10.88 13.20 6.40
CA PRO A 20 12.27 12.87 6.70
C PRO A 20 12.36 11.37 6.98
N GLY A 21 13.04 10.62 6.11
CA GLY A 21 13.33 9.20 6.32
C GLY A 21 12.70 8.21 5.33
N ASP A 22 11.70 8.60 4.54
CA ASP A 22 11.04 7.67 3.60
C ASP A 22 11.42 7.98 2.13
N ARG A 23 12.47 7.32 1.65
CA ARG A 23 12.93 7.47 0.25
C ARG A 23 11.94 6.87 -0.76
N TYR A 24 10.97 6.06 -0.33
CA TYR A 24 10.04 5.36 -1.21
C TYR A 24 8.78 6.19 -1.50
N ALA A 25 8.22 6.89 -0.50
CA ALA A 25 7.05 7.76 -0.66
C ALA A 25 7.21 8.86 -1.71
N MET A 26 8.45 9.33 -1.94
CA MET A 26 8.74 10.31 -3.00
C MET A 26 8.49 9.78 -4.41
N SER A 27 8.66 8.47 -4.64
CA SER A 27 8.51 7.87 -5.96
C SER A 27 7.05 7.81 -6.37
N SER A 28 6.17 7.45 -5.44
CA SER A 28 4.72 7.32 -5.64
C SER A 28 4.06 8.66 -5.94
N ILE A 29 4.35 9.69 -5.14
CA ILE A 29 3.80 11.03 -5.38
C ILE A 29 4.28 11.58 -6.73
N ARG A 30 5.56 11.38 -7.07
CA ARG A 30 6.10 11.79 -8.38
C ARG A 30 5.43 11.04 -9.55
N LEU A 31 5.23 9.74 -9.42
CA LEU A 31 4.52 8.94 -10.42
C LEU A 31 3.09 9.46 -10.61
N PHE A 32 2.36 9.69 -9.51
CA PHE A 32 1.02 10.22 -9.55
C PHE A 32 0.96 11.60 -10.23
N LEU A 33 1.83 12.53 -9.82
CA LEU A 33 1.94 13.87 -10.40
C LEU A 33 2.28 13.83 -11.89
N SER A 34 3.19 12.95 -12.29
CA SER A 34 3.61 12.83 -13.69
C SER A 34 2.47 12.37 -14.61
N LYS A 35 1.52 11.60 -14.07
CA LYS A 35 0.42 11.01 -14.82
C LYS A 35 -0.86 11.84 -14.78
N TYR A 36 -1.21 12.35 -13.59
CA TYR A 36 -2.48 13.03 -13.34
C TYR A 36 -2.34 14.55 -13.28
N HIS A 37 -1.10 15.07 -13.27
CA HIS A 37 -0.80 16.49 -13.22
C HIS A 37 -1.51 17.23 -12.07
N ALA A 38 -1.70 16.52 -10.94
CA ALA A 38 -2.42 17.01 -9.78
C ALA A 38 -1.87 16.39 -8.50
N LEU A 39 -1.93 17.16 -7.41
CA LEU A 39 -1.57 16.68 -6.08
C LEU A 39 -2.56 15.60 -5.62
N PRO A 40 -2.09 14.41 -5.22
CA PRO A 40 -2.96 13.39 -4.68
C PRO A 40 -3.43 13.76 -3.27
N CYS A 41 -4.68 13.43 -2.95
CA CYS A 41 -5.06 13.10 -1.58
C CYS A 41 -4.45 11.74 -1.20
N LEU A 42 -4.14 11.56 0.08
CA LEU A 42 -3.53 10.32 0.58
C LEU A 42 -4.44 9.68 1.62
N LEU A 43 -4.64 8.37 1.49
CA LEU A 43 -5.27 7.53 2.50
C LEU A 43 -4.39 6.32 2.75
N THR A 44 -3.79 6.26 3.92
CA THR A 44 -3.00 5.10 4.35
C THR A 44 -3.89 4.13 5.09
N CYS A 45 -4.12 2.96 4.49
CA CYS A 45 -4.70 1.81 5.15
C CYS A 45 -3.64 1.19 6.04
N MET A 46 -3.54 1.70 7.27
CA MET A 46 -2.75 1.07 8.32
C MET A 46 -3.64 0.14 9.12
N SER A 47 -3.12 -1.05 9.37
CA SER A 47 -3.59 -1.94 10.40
C SER A 47 -3.81 -1.19 11.74
N SER A 48 -5.04 -1.19 12.26
CA SER A 48 -5.41 -0.44 13.48
C SER A 48 -4.75 -0.95 14.77
N THR A 49 -4.08 -2.08 14.71
CA THR A 49 -3.44 -2.83 15.80
C THR A 49 -2.30 -3.62 15.19
N ASP A 50 -1.11 -3.70 15.78
CA ASP A 50 0.10 -4.43 15.33
C ASP A 50 -0.08 -5.92 14.94
N ARG A 51 -1.31 -6.41 14.92
CA ARG A 51 -1.70 -7.76 14.51
C ARG A 51 -2.46 -7.82 13.20
N LYS A 52 -3.11 -6.77 12.68
CA LYS A 52 -3.83 -6.89 11.39
C LYS A 52 -2.84 -6.75 10.24
N LEU A 53 -3.03 -7.54 9.21
CA LEU A 53 -2.19 -7.55 8.01
C LEU A 53 -3.11 -7.66 6.80
N LEU A 54 -2.74 -7.02 5.70
CA LEU A 54 -3.52 -7.03 4.47
C LEU A 54 -3.00 -8.16 3.57
N HIS A 55 -3.86 -9.10 3.18
CA HIS A 55 -3.49 -10.17 2.27
C HIS A 55 -3.46 -9.64 0.84
N VAL A 56 -2.25 -9.43 0.33
CA VAL A 56 -1.96 -8.75 -0.93
C VAL A 56 -2.57 -9.51 -2.11
N THR A 57 -2.46 -10.83 -2.13
CA THR A 57 -2.97 -11.64 -3.25
C THR A 57 -4.48 -11.50 -3.43
N THR A 58 -5.26 -11.60 -2.34
CA THR A 58 -6.72 -11.41 -2.42
C THR A 58 -7.07 -9.99 -2.88
N ILE A 59 -6.30 -8.98 -2.43
CA ILE A 59 -6.50 -7.60 -2.88
C ILE A 59 -6.22 -7.47 -4.39
N LEU A 60 -5.12 -8.03 -4.90
CA LEU A 60 -4.79 -7.97 -6.32
C LEU A 60 -5.83 -8.71 -7.17
N GLU A 61 -6.33 -9.86 -6.70
CA GLU A 61 -7.43 -10.57 -7.35
C GLU A 61 -8.71 -9.73 -7.40
N TYR A 62 -9.05 -9.04 -6.30
CA TYR A 62 -10.18 -8.12 -6.26
C TYR A 62 -10.01 -6.96 -7.25
N LEU A 63 -8.82 -6.37 -7.34
CA LEU A 63 -8.53 -5.30 -8.31
C LEU A 63 -8.66 -5.80 -9.76
N CYS A 64 -8.16 -6.99 -10.07
CA CYS A 64 -8.36 -7.63 -11.38
C CYS A 64 -9.84 -7.82 -11.71
N ASN A 65 -10.58 -8.43 -10.79
CA ASN A 65 -11.92 -8.90 -11.06
C ASN A 65 -12.96 -7.76 -11.06
N GLU A 66 -12.89 -6.86 -10.08
CA GLU A 66 -13.88 -5.80 -9.89
C GLU A 66 -13.48 -4.49 -10.60
N PHE A 67 -12.19 -4.14 -10.57
CA PHE A 67 -11.69 -2.90 -11.18
C PHE A 67 -11.13 -3.10 -12.60
N LYS A 68 -11.13 -4.35 -13.11
CA LYS A 68 -10.56 -4.70 -14.42
C LYS A 68 -9.11 -4.23 -14.56
N HIS A 69 -8.39 -4.24 -13.44
CA HIS A 69 -7.00 -3.82 -13.37
C HIS A 69 -6.08 -4.85 -14.04
N ASP A 70 -5.10 -4.39 -14.82
CA ASP A 70 -4.10 -5.25 -15.45
C ASP A 70 -2.81 -5.23 -14.63
N LEU A 71 -2.55 -6.34 -13.93
CA LEU A 71 -1.38 -6.50 -13.06
C LEU A 71 -0.05 -6.40 -13.81
N ASN A 72 -0.02 -6.61 -15.12
CA ASN A 72 1.21 -6.47 -15.91
C ASN A 72 1.63 -5.01 -16.10
N THR A 73 0.73 -4.07 -15.82
CA THR A 73 1.01 -2.63 -15.87
C THR A 73 1.53 -2.09 -14.53
N ASP A 74 1.60 -2.94 -13.50
CA ASP A 74 2.10 -2.54 -12.20
C ASP A 74 3.60 -2.27 -12.23
N LEU A 75 4.01 -1.22 -11.54
CA LEU A 75 5.42 -0.98 -11.27
C LEU A 75 5.80 -1.73 -10.00
N ILE A 76 6.84 -2.56 -10.08
CA ILE A 76 7.34 -3.33 -8.94
C ILE A 76 8.77 -2.90 -8.65
N THR A 77 9.03 -2.59 -7.39
CA THR A 77 10.39 -2.36 -6.87
C THR A 77 10.76 -3.55 -6.00
N GLY A 78 11.89 -4.16 -6.32
CA GLY A 78 12.40 -5.31 -5.59
C GLY A 78 13.69 -4.94 -4.85
N ASN A 79 13.89 -5.56 -3.70
CA ASN A 79 15.14 -5.58 -2.98
C ASN A 79 15.78 -6.95 -3.18
N TYR A 80 17.00 -6.98 -3.71
CA TYR A 80 17.75 -8.22 -3.82
C TYR A 80 18.59 -8.43 -2.57
N ASN A 81 18.32 -9.51 -1.84
CA ASN A 81 19.13 -9.95 -0.72
C ASN A 81 20.25 -10.86 -1.24
N SER A 82 21.48 -10.33 -1.26
CA SER A 82 22.66 -11.06 -1.75
C SER A 82 23.10 -12.21 -0.85
N GLN A 83 22.67 -12.25 0.42
CA GLN A 83 23.01 -13.31 1.36
C GLN A 83 22.09 -14.52 1.21
N THR A 84 20.79 -14.28 1.03
CA THR A 84 19.79 -15.35 0.84
C THR A 84 19.55 -15.68 -0.64
N ASN A 85 20.10 -14.87 -1.55
CA ASN A 85 19.87 -14.93 -2.99
C ASN A 85 18.37 -14.85 -3.36
N GLN A 86 17.61 -14.06 -2.60
CA GLN A 86 16.16 -13.88 -2.77
C GLN A 86 15.85 -12.45 -3.20
N MET A 87 14.78 -12.32 -3.98
CA MET A 87 14.25 -11.02 -4.41
C MET A 87 12.95 -10.77 -3.63
N ASP A 88 12.99 -9.80 -2.74
CA ASP A 88 11.84 -9.36 -1.97
C ASP A 88 11.15 -8.20 -2.71
N ILE A 89 9.83 -8.15 -2.68
CA ILE A 89 9.11 -7.01 -3.27
C ILE A 89 9.05 -5.90 -2.22
N GLY A 90 9.89 -4.87 -2.40
CA GLY A 90 9.92 -3.71 -1.52
C GLY A 90 8.65 -2.88 -1.65
N ALA A 91 8.21 -2.61 -2.87
CA ALA A 91 6.92 -1.97 -3.12
C ALA A 91 6.30 -2.37 -4.46
N ARG A 92 4.97 -2.35 -4.53
CA ARG A 92 4.17 -2.53 -5.75
C ARG A 92 3.23 -1.35 -5.92
N PHE A 93 3.24 -0.76 -7.11
CA PHE A 93 2.37 0.35 -7.48
C PHE A 93 1.31 -0.13 -8.48
N CYS A 94 0.04 0.00 -8.12
CA CYS A 94 -1.10 -0.33 -8.97
C CYS A 94 -1.81 0.96 -9.35
N ASP A 95 -1.73 1.37 -10.61
CA ASP A 95 -2.51 2.49 -11.12
C ASP A 95 -3.88 2.02 -11.63
N LEU A 96 -4.93 2.28 -10.85
CA LEU A 96 -6.30 1.89 -11.19
C LEU A 96 -6.95 2.81 -12.21
N LYS A 97 -6.21 3.77 -12.77
CA LYS A 97 -6.68 4.82 -13.68
C LYS A 97 -7.62 5.80 -12.97
N ASN A 98 -8.08 6.80 -13.72
CA ASN A 98 -9.04 7.82 -13.25
C ASN A 98 -8.62 8.57 -11.97
N GLY A 99 -7.31 8.65 -11.73
CA GLY A 99 -6.77 9.37 -10.59
C GLY A 99 -6.82 8.58 -9.30
N ILE A 100 -6.71 7.24 -9.33
CA ILE A 100 -6.52 6.39 -8.15
C ILE A 100 -5.29 5.51 -8.38
N MET A 101 -4.34 5.54 -7.46
CA MET A 101 -3.14 4.72 -7.47
C MET A 101 -2.90 4.12 -6.08
N LEU A 102 -2.52 2.85 -6.01
CA LEU A 102 -2.20 2.16 -4.78
C LEU A 102 -0.71 1.87 -4.72
N GLU A 103 -0.16 1.94 -3.51
CA GLU A 103 1.17 1.50 -3.18
C GLU A 103 1.08 0.49 -2.05
N PHE A 104 1.56 -0.73 -2.30
CA PHE A 104 1.78 -1.76 -1.30
C PHE A 104 3.24 -1.69 -0.89
N GLN A 105 3.51 -1.56 0.40
CA GLN A 105 4.88 -1.53 0.94
C GLN A 105 5.16 -2.76 1.78
N ASP A 106 6.42 -3.19 1.77
CA ASP A 106 6.94 -4.31 2.57
C ASP A 106 6.10 -5.57 2.40
N ILE A 107 6.04 -6.08 1.16
CA ILE A 107 5.30 -7.32 0.86
C ILE A 107 6.21 -8.51 1.19
N TYR A 108 5.76 -9.37 2.10
CA TYR A 108 6.48 -10.60 2.46
C TYR A 108 5.53 -11.78 2.67
N LEU A 109 6.07 -12.99 2.55
CA LEU A 109 5.33 -14.23 2.78
C LEU A 109 5.36 -14.58 4.27
N ASN A 110 4.19 -14.88 4.86
CA ASN A 110 4.08 -15.32 6.24
C ASN A 110 3.16 -16.55 6.35
N PRO A 111 3.70 -17.73 6.72
CA PRO A 111 2.90 -18.96 6.93
C PRO A 111 2.25 -19.04 8.31
N GLY A 112 2.60 -18.15 9.25
CA GLY A 112 2.12 -18.19 10.64
C GLY A 112 0.85 -17.38 10.92
N VAL A 113 0.20 -16.81 9.90
CA VAL A 113 -0.94 -15.89 10.12
C VAL A 113 -2.21 -16.64 10.54
N LEU A 114 -3.01 -16.02 11.41
CA LEU A 114 -4.38 -16.45 11.68
C LEU A 114 -5.28 -15.90 10.56
N ASN A 115 -6.13 -16.77 10.01
CA ASN A 115 -6.97 -16.45 8.86
C ASN A 115 -8.46 -16.47 9.24
N PRO A 116 -8.97 -15.45 9.96
CA PRO A 116 -10.36 -15.41 10.42
C PRO A 116 -11.37 -15.31 9.27
N ASN A 117 -10.94 -14.79 8.11
CA ASN A 117 -11.77 -14.59 6.93
C ASN A 117 -11.75 -15.77 5.97
N GLN A 118 -11.08 -16.88 6.32
CA GLN A 118 -10.98 -18.10 5.49
C GLN A 118 -10.48 -17.82 4.06
N LEU A 119 -9.56 -16.87 3.92
CA LEU A 119 -8.91 -16.55 2.65
C LEU A 119 -8.09 -17.74 2.15
N LYS A 120 -7.93 -17.87 0.84
CA LYS A 120 -7.10 -18.91 0.25
C LYS A 120 -5.62 -18.56 0.48
N ALA A 121 -4.83 -19.52 0.96
CA ALA A 121 -3.38 -19.35 1.05
C ALA A 121 -2.73 -19.27 -0.35
N ASP A 122 -1.61 -18.55 -0.43
CA ASP A 122 -0.87 -18.36 -1.68
C ASP A 122 0.05 -19.54 -1.99
N LYS A 123 0.44 -20.27 -0.95
CA LYS A 123 1.35 -21.41 -0.98
C LYS A 123 0.76 -22.60 -0.23
N SER A 124 1.26 -23.79 -0.54
CA SER A 124 0.77 -25.07 0.01
C SER A 124 1.09 -25.27 1.50
N ASP A 125 1.97 -24.45 2.07
CA ASP A 125 2.37 -24.42 3.48
C ASP A 125 1.59 -23.37 4.29
N ASP A 126 0.38 -23.01 3.83
CA ASP A 126 -0.43 -21.93 4.38
C ASP A 126 0.26 -20.55 4.37
N GLY A 127 1.22 -20.33 3.46
CA GLY A 127 1.86 -19.03 3.25
C GLY A 127 0.92 -17.96 2.69
N PHE A 128 0.84 -16.80 3.35
CA PHE A 128 0.11 -15.61 2.86
C PHE A 128 1.07 -14.45 2.56
N SER A 129 0.97 -13.87 1.36
CA SER A 129 1.69 -12.66 0.96
C SER A 129 0.99 -11.46 1.55
N ILE A 130 1.61 -10.83 2.52
CA ILE A 130 1.00 -9.79 3.35
C ILE A 130 1.74 -8.46 3.21
N ALA A 131 1.00 -7.38 3.40
CA ALA A 131 1.54 -6.03 3.56
C ALA A 131 1.03 -5.43 4.87
N GLN A 132 1.90 -4.69 5.56
CA GLN A 132 1.52 -3.94 6.77
C GLN A 132 0.80 -2.64 6.40
N THR A 133 1.17 -2.05 5.27
CA THR A 133 0.70 -0.75 4.82
C THR A 133 0.30 -0.79 3.35
N ILE A 134 -0.87 -0.23 3.06
CA ILE A 134 -1.25 0.17 1.70
C ILE A 134 -1.56 1.66 1.71
N THR A 135 -0.91 2.42 0.85
CA THR A 135 -1.19 3.84 0.63
C THR A 135 -2.00 4.02 -0.64
N ILE A 136 -3.14 4.70 -0.56
CA ILE A 136 -3.99 5.05 -1.69
C ILE A 136 -3.81 6.53 -1.99
N TYR A 137 -3.30 6.83 -3.19
CA TYR A 137 -3.19 8.17 -3.76
C TYR A 137 -4.39 8.41 -4.66
N TYR A 138 -5.12 9.52 -4.48
CA TYR A 138 -6.33 9.75 -5.25
C TYR A 138 -6.63 11.22 -5.53
N LEU A 139 -7.32 11.51 -6.64
CA LEU A 139 -7.86 12.85 -6.90
C LEU A 139 -9.05 13.13 -5.98
N PRO A 140 -9.25 14.37 -5.49
CA PRO A 140 -10.29 14.67 -4.49
C PRO A 140 -11.71 14.17 -4.83
N HIS A 141 -12.08 14.20 -6.11
CA HIS A 141 -13.40 13.74 -6.57
C HIS A 141 -13.58 12.21 -6.53
N GLN A 142 -12.53 11.44 -6.28
CA GLN A 142 -12.55 9.98 -6.14
C GLN A 142 -12.78 9.50 -4.70
N MET A 143 -13.02 10.41 -3.74
CA MET A 143 -13.14 10.07 -2.32
C MET A 143 -14.17 8.96 -2.05
N THR A 144 -15.32 8.98 -2.74
CA THR A 144 -16.36 7.95 -2.59
C THR A 144 -15.85 6.58 -3.03
N SER A 145 -15.25 6.48 -4.22
CA SER A 145 -14.70 5.24 -4.75
C SER A 145 -13.58 4.70 -3.88
N VAL A 146 -12.72 5.56 -3.34
CA VAL A 146 -11.66 5.18 -2.40
C VAL A 146 -12.23 4.67 -1.08
N SER A 147 -13.30 5.28 -0.57
CA SER A 147 -13.98 4.81 0.65
C SER A 147 -14.59 3.41 0.46
N GLU A 148 -15.21 3.16 -0.69
CA GLU A 148 -15.75 1.84 -1.05
C GLU A 148 -14.64 0.79 -1.19
N LEU A 149 -13.54 1.14 -1.85
CA LEU A 149 -12.35 0.29 -1.97
C LEU A 149 -11.82 -0.12 -0.59
N CYS A 150 -11.69 0.83 0.34
CA CYS A 150 -11.24 0.55 1.70
C CYS A 150 -12.19 -0.40 2.44
N LYS A 151 -13.50 -0.24 2.27
CA LYS A 151 -14.49 -1.16 2.87
C LYS A 151 -14.29 -2.60 2.38
N SER A 152 -13.94 -2.78 1.12
CA SER A 152 -13.61 -4.10 0.56
C SER A 152 -12.33 -4.67 1.18
N PHE A 153 -11.29 -3.86 1.37
CA PHE A 153 -10.02 -4.32 1.94
C PHE A 153 -10.14 -4.84 3.37
N TYR A 154 -11.10 -4.35 4.16
CA TYR A 154 -11.34 -4.89 5.51
C TYR A 154 -11.72 -6.38 5.52
N LYS A 155 -12.25 -6.91 4.42
CA LYS A 155 -12.58 -8.34 4.27
C LYS A 155 -11.37 -9.20 3.88
N MET A 156 -10.24 -8.56 3.59
CA MET A 156 -9.02 -9.18 3.07
C MET A 156 -7.90 -9.15 4.12
N ILE A 157 -8.28 -9.12 5.39
CA ILE A 157 -7.38 -9.04 6.53
C ILE A 157 -7.06 -10.45 7.05
N VAL A 158 -5.78 -10.69 7.31
CA VAL A 158 -5.29 -11.79 8.16
C VAL A 158 -4.68 -11.20 9.44
N LEU A 159 -4.42 -12.04 10.44
CA LEU A 159 -3.84 -11.59 11.70
C LEU A 159 -2.46 -12.22 11.95
N SER A 160 -1.50 -11.42 12.38
CA SER A 160 -0.24 -11.89 12.92
C SER A 160 -0.48 -12.59 14.27
N PRO A 161 0.16 -13.76 14.52
CA PRO A 161 0.06 -14.45 15.80
C PRO A 161 0.78 -13.66 16.92
N GLU A 162 1.84 -12.92 16.58
CA GLU A 162 2.58 -12.05 17.48
C GLU A 162 2.38 -10.57 17.09
N PRO A 163 2.28 -9.64 18.06
CA PRO A 163 2.27 -8.21 17.74
C PRO A 163 3.60 -7.82 17.06
N SER A 164 3.54 -7.13 15.93
CA SER A 164 4.73 -6.49 15.35
C SER A 164 5.26 -5.46 16.34
N ILE A 165 6.43 -5.73 16.93
CA ILE A 165 7.11 -4.77 17.79
C ILE A 165 7.73 -3.70 16.88
N THR A 166 6.97 -2.66 16.58
CA THR A 166 7.47 -1.47 15.90
C THR A 166 7.53 -0.33 16.91
N PHE A 167 8.74 0.06 17.34
CA PHE A 167 8.94 1.31 18.06
C PHE A 167 9.18 2.42 17.05
N THR A 168 8.18 3.28 16.85
CA THR A 168 8.36 4.54 16.11
C THR A 168 8.53 5.68 17.11
N LEU A 169 9.76 6.13 17.30
CA LEU A 169 10.09 7.36 18.04
C LEU A 169 9.81 8.54 17.11
N HIS A 170 8.68 9.22 17.29
CA HIS A 170 8.41 10.47 16.61
C HIS A 170 9.04 11.64 17.38
N MET A 171 10.15 12.17 16.87
CA MET A 171 10.58 13.55 17.14
C MET A 171 10.62 14.31 15.81
N GLY A 172 9.94 15.45 15.74
CA GLY A 172 10.12 16.41 14.66
C GLY A 172 8.93 17.35 14.51
N CYS A 173 9.19 18.63 14.78
CA CYS A 173 8.28 19.78 14.77
C CYS A 173 7.78 20.17 13.37
#